data_AF-A0A3N5RNG8-F1
#
_entry.id   AF-A0A3N5RNG8-F1
#
_cell.length_a   1.000
_cell.length_b   1.000
_cell.length_c   1.000
_cell.angle_alpha   90.00
_cell.angle_beta   90.00
_cell.angle_gamma   90.00
#
_symmetry.space_group_name_H-M   'P 1'
#
loop_
_entity.id
_entity.type
_entity.pdbx_description
1 polymer ?
#
loop_
_entity_poly.entity_id
_entity_poly.type
_entity_poly.pdbx_seq_one_letter_code
_entity_poly.pdbx_strand_id
1 'polypeptide(L)'
;MHISGRIFGFIAVILGLASVYLSAKAMGVRQAWMEKAQKNEEDLKKKQQLAIDARAERDKKRAEYVRAIVGWDRFYEGPNVQAGIDQDGGVLVDGVGTANGVRQEDVIYVFIPGQDAATSTFLGAFKVTEAADARVRGRPHWRVRQGDLAPTNQKFLARVRTLVPPRYQAELASLDQQLLVVEQSYTNAVADKDFLAQLQDRTNLLIADRNKELNGDPDLADHEVPDVYKVGLLASIAKEEEVRNAALLEGDQLLRRLLKTRQTLESLIDSNRELTKTLPQPPATPATVGVNSR
;
A
#
# COMPACT_ATOMS: atom_id res chain seq x y z
N MET A 1 -40.65 -9.28 -122.65
CA MET A 1 -40.29 -9.60 -121.26
C MET A 1 -41.04 -10.86 -120.85
N HIS A 2 -40.33 -11.98 -120.62
CA HIS A 2 -40.98 -13.25 -120.26
C HIS A 2 -41.67 -13.13 -118.91
N ILE A 3 -42.92 -13.60 -118.84
CA ILE A 3 -43.75 -13.64 -117.63
C ILE A 3 -43.04 -14.37 -116.49
N SER A 4 -42.28 -15.42 -116.82
CA SER A 4 -41.43 -16.16 -115.87
C SER A 4 -40.37 -15.29 -115.19
N GLY A 5 -39.69 -14.41 -115.92
CA GLY A 5 -38.67 -13.51 -115.35
C GLY A 5 -39.25 -12.48 -114.37
N ARG A 6 -40.49 -12.01 -114.61
CA ARG A 6 -41.19 -11.10 -113.68
C ARG A 6 -41.63 -11.81 -112.41
N ILE A 7 -42.11 -13.06 -112.51
CA ILE A 7 -42.50 -13.88 -111.35
C ILE A 7 -41.27 -14.20 -110.50
N PHE A 8 -40.16 -14.64 -111.10
CA PHE A 8 -38.92 -14.91 -110.38
C PHE A 8 -38.31 -13.65 -109.75
N GLY A 9 -38.34 -12.51 -110.44
CA GLY A 9 -37.92 -11.23 -109.88
C GLY A 9 -38.73 -10.83 -108.64
N PHE A 10 -40.05 -11.03 -108.67
CA PHE A 10 -40.91 -10.73 -107.52
C PHE A 10 -40.65 -11.65 -106.32
N ILE A 11 -40.45 -12.95 -106.57
CA ILE A 11 -40.08 -13.92 -105.52
C ILE A 11 -38.72 -13.58 -104.91
N ALA A 12 -37.73 -13.21 -105.73
CA ALA A 12 -36.41 -12.82 -105.25
C ALA A 12 -36.46 -11.57 -104.34
N VAL A 13 -37.31 -10.59 -104.67
CA VAL A 13 -37.52 -9.41 -103.82
C VAL A 13 -38.18 -9.78 -102.48
N ILE A 14 -39.19 -10.65 -102.49
CA ILE A 14 -39.85 -11.12 -101.25
C ILE A 14 -38.86 -11.91 -100.37
N LEU A 15 -38.08 -12.81 -100.96
CA LEU A 15 -37.06 -13.57 -100.22
C LEU A 15 -35.95 -12.66 -99.68
N GLY A 16 -35.54 -11.64 -100.44
CA GLY A 16 -34.61 -10.61 -99.96
C GLY A 16 -35.15 -9.88 -98.73
N LEU A 17 -36.39 -9.39 -98.78
CA LEU A 17 -37.03 -8.71 -97.65
C LEU A 17 -37.22 -9.64 -96.43
N ALA A 18 -37.61 -10.90 -96.67
CA ALA A 18 -37.75 -11.90 -95.61
C ALA A 18 -36.39 -12.22 -94.95
N SER A 19 -35.31 -12.29 -95.73
CA SER A 19 -33.96 -12.55 -95.21
C SER A 19 -33.44 -11.40 -94.32
N VAL A 20 -33.72 -10.15 -94.69
CA VAL A 20 -33.38 -8.96 -93.89
C VAL A 20 -34.18 -8.96 -92.59
N TYR A 21 -35.48 -9.25 -92.64
CA TYR A 21 -36.33 -9.35 -91.46
C TYR A 21 -35.88 -10.46 -90.49
N LEU A 22 -35.59 -11.66 -91.02
CA LEU A 22 -35.07 -12.78 -90.22
C LEU A 22 -33.71 -12.47 -89.61
N SER A 23 -32.82 -11.81 -90.36
CA SER A 23 -31.50 -11.39 -89.85
C SER A 23 -31.62 -10.37 -88.73
N ALA A 24 -32.55 -9.40 -88.84
CA ALA A 24 -32.82 -8.43 -87.77
C ALA A 24 -33.37 -9.11 -86.50
N LYS A 25 -34.30 -10.06 -86.64
CA LYS A 25 -34.81 -10.89 -85.52
C LYS A 25 -33.71 -11.73 -84.88
N ALA A 26 -32.86 -12.37 -85.69
CA ALA A 26 -31.75 -13.18 -85.19
C ALA A 26 -30.72 -12.32 -84.42
N MET A 27 -30.45 -11.11 -84.90
CA MET A 27 -29.56 -10.17 -84.22
C MET A 27 -30.15 -9.68 -82.88
N GLY A 28 -31.45 -9.40 -82.83
CA GLY A 28 -32.14 -9.06 -81.57
C GLY A 28 -32.13 -10.20 -80.55
N VAL A 29 -32.32 -11.45 -80.99
CA VAL A 29 -32.19 -12.63 -80.12
C VAL A 29 -30.75 -12.75 -79.61
N ARG A 30 -29.74 -12.65 -80.49
CA ARG A 30 -28.32 -12.69 -80.09
C ARG A 30 -27.99 -11.61 -79.06
N GLN A 31 -28.49 -10.39 -79.25
CA GLN A 31 -28.26 -9.29 -78.32
C GLN A 31 -28.90 -9.55 -76.95
N ALA A 32 -30.12 -10.10 -76.91
CA ALA A 32 -30.77 -10.51 -75.67
C ALA A 32 -30.03 -11.64 -74.95
N TRP A 33 -29.46 -12.60 -75.67
CA TRP A 33 -28.59 -13.65 -75.09
C TRP A 33 -27.27 -13.08 -74.57
N MET A 34 -26.65 -12.14 -75.28
CA MET A 34 -25.43 -11.47 -74.82
C MET A 34 -25.69 -10.62 -73.57
N GLU A 35 -26.80 -9.90 -73.50
CA GLU A 35 -27.17 -9.11 -72.33
C GLU A 35 -27.46 -10.01 -71.11
N LYS A 36 -28.16 -11.14 -71.33
CA LYS A 36 -28.35 -12.15 -70.27
C LYS A 36 -27.02 -12.77 -69.82
N ALA A 37 -26.12 -13.06 -70.75
CA ALA A 37 -24.80 -13.60 -70.43
C ALA A 37 -23.97 -12.61 -69.61
N GLN A 38 -23.96 -11.33 -69.99
CA GLN A 38 -23.27 -10.27 -69.23
C GLN A 38 -23.88 -10.09 -67.83
N LYS A 39 -25.21 -10.02 -67.72
CA LYS A 39 -25.89 -9.95 -66.41
C LYS A 39 -25.58 -11.14 -65.53
N ASN A 40 -25.59 -12.35 -66.09
CA ASN A 40 -25.21 -13.56 -65.35
C ASN A 40 -23.74 -13.54 -64.91
N GLU A 41 -22.83 -13.04 -65.76
CA GLU A 41 -21.41 -12.91 -65.40
C GLU A 41 -21.20 -11.91 -64.26
N GLU A 42 -21.88 -10.75 -64.31
CA GLU A 42 -21.85 -9.76 -63.23
C GLU A 42 -22.45 -10.30 -61.93
N ASP A 43 -23.60 -10.99 -62.01
CA ASP A 43 -24.24 -11.61 -60.84
C ASP A 43 -23.38 -12.72 -60.24
N LEU A 44 -22.71 -13.52 -61.07
CA LEU A 44 -21.75 -14.53 -60.61
C LEU A 44 -20.56 -13.86 -59.91
N LYS A 45 -19.98 -12.80 -60.48
CA LYS A 45 -18.90 -12.04 -59.83
C LYS A 45 -19.34 -11.46 -58.49
N LYS A 46 -20.53 -10.85 -58.41
CA LYS A 46 -21.09 -10.33 -57.15
C LYS A 46 -21.30 -11.44 -56.11
N LYS A 47 -21.92 -12.56 -56.50
CA LYS A 47 -22.14 -13.70 -55.61
C LYS A 47 -20.83 -14.33 -55.13
N GLN A 48 -19.83 -14.40 -56.01
CA GLN A 48 -18.51 -14.90 -55.67
C GLN A 48 -17.81 -13.98 -54.66
N GLN A 49 -17.90 -12.66 -54.85
CA GLN A 49 -17.36 -11.69 -53.89
C GLN A 49 -18.05 -11.79 -52.52
N LEU A 50 -19.40 -11.82 -52.49
CA LEU A 50 -20.16 -12.02 -51.25
C LEU A 50 -19.79 -13.32 -50.53
N ALA A 51 -19.55 -14.40 -51.27
CA ALA A 51 -19.11 -15.67 -50.70
C ALA A 51 -17.69 -15.59 -50.12
N ILE A 52 -16.79 -14.83 -50.73
CA ILE A 52 -15.44 -14.57 -50.21
C ILE A 52 -15.52 -13.74 -48.92
N ASP A 53 -16.28 -12.65 -48.94
CA ASP A 53 -16.43 -11.75 -47.80
C ASP A 53 -17.07 -12.47 -46.60
N ALA A 54 -18.12 -13.26 -46.85
CA ALA A 54 -18.77 -14.07 -45.81
C ALA A 54 -17.83 -15.13 -45.21
N ARG A 55 -16.95 -15.74 -46.03
CA ARG A 55 -15.93 -16.67 -45.54
C ARG A 55 -14.89 -15.94 -44.68
N ALA A 56 -14.45 -14.77 -45.10
CA ALA A 56 -13.51 -13.95 -44.35
C ALA A 56 -14.09 -13.50 -42.99
N GLU A 57 -15.35 -13.08 -42.96
CA GLU A 57 -16.04 -12.75 -41.71
C GLU A 57 -16.18 -13.96 -40.78
N ARG A 58 -16.59 -15.12 -41.32
CA ARG A 58 -16.67 -16.36 -40.55
C ARG A 58 -15.32 -16.70 -39.93
N ASP A 59 -14.24 -16.62 -40.71
CA ASP A 59 -12.91 -16.98 -40.24
C ASP A 59 -12.39 -15.99 -39.20
N LYS A 60 -12.69 -14.69 -39.35
CA LYS A 60 -12.43 -13.67 -38.33
C LYS A 60 -13.19 -13.96 -37.04
N LYS A 61 -14.49 -14.25 -37.11
CA LYS A 61 -15.31 -14.58 -35.94
C LYS A 61 -14.86 -15.87 -35.26
N ARG A 62 -14.47 -16.88 -36.04
CA ARG A 62 -13.89 -18.11 -35.53
C ARG A 62 -12.55 -17.84 -34.84
N ALA A 63 -11.69 -17.00 -35.39
CA ALA A 63 -10.43 -16.63 -34.77
C ALA A 63 -10.64 -15.81 -33.49
N GLU A 64 -11.63 -14.91 -33.45
CA GLU A 64 -12.05 -14.17 -32.24
C GLU A 64 -12.55 -15.15 -31.16
N TYR A 65 -13.42 -16.09 -31.53
CA TYR A 65 -13.94 -17.13 -30.64
C TYR A 65 -12.83 -18.05 -30.11
N VAL A 66 -11.95 -18.53 -30.98
CA VAL A 66 -10.79 -19.34 -30.59
C VAL A 66 -9.86 -18.54 -29.70
N ARG A 67 -9.59 -17.26 -29.98
CA ARG A 67 -8.77 -16.41 -29.10
C ARG A 67 -9.43 -16.20 -27.73
N ALA A 68 -10.75 -16.06 -27.68
CA ALA A 68 -11.50 -15.92 -26.44
C ALA A 68 -11.47 -17.21 -25.60
N ILE A 69 -11.61 -18.38 -26.26
CA ILE A 69 -11.61 -19.71 -25.61
C ILE A 69 -10.20 -20.22 -25.29
N VAL A 70 -9.22 -19.95 -26.13
CA VAL A 70 -7.82 -20.31 -25.82
C VAL A 70 -7.31 -19.49 -24.63
N GLY A 71 -7.87 -18.30 -24.41
CA GLY A 71 -7.61 -17.54 -23.19
C GLY A 71 -8.25 -18.18 -21.97
N TRP A 72 -9.54 -18.49 -22.05
CA TRP A 72 -10.30 -19.08 -20.95
C TRP A 72 -10.83 -20.44 -21.41
N ASP A 73 -10.20 -21.52 -20.93
CA ASP A 73 -10.57 -22.92 -21.21
C ASP A 73 -12.03 -23.22 -20.79
N ARG A 74 -12.40 -24.49 -20.65
CA ARG A 74 -13.71 -24.91 -20.16
C ARG A 74 -14.07 -24.22 -18.84
N PHE A 75 -15.28 -23.66 -18.81
CA PHE A 75 -15.93 -23.22 -17.60
C PHE A 75 -17.19 -24.06 -17.38
N TYR A 76 -17.49 -24.33 -16.13
CA TYR A 76 -18.66 -25.07 -15.69
C TYR A 76 -19.54 -24.12 -14.89
N GLU A 77 -20.75 -23.91 -15.36
CA GLU A 77 -21.77 -23.11 -14.69
C GLU A 77 -23.14 -23.75 -14.86
N GLY A 78 -24.06 -23.44 -13.95
CA GLY A 78 -25.44 -23.91 -14.01
C GLY A 78 -26.02 -24.17 -12.61
N PRO A 79 -27.32 -24.49 -12.52
CA PRO A 79 -28.00 -24.72 -11.24
C PRO A 79 -27.42 -25.90 -10.44
N ASN A 80 -26.76 -26.82 -11.14
CA ASN A 80 -26.14 -28.02 -10.57
C ASN A 80 -24.70 -27.78 -10.12
N VAL A 81 -24.08 -26.65 -10.49
CA VAL A 81 -22.71 -26.31 -10.09
C VAL A 81 -22.77 -25.47 -8.83
N GLN A 82 -22.50 -26.10 -7.69
CA GLN A 82 -22.58 -25.47 -6.38
C GLN A 82 -21.28 -25.68 -5.63
N ALA A 83 -20.78 -24.64 -4.97
CA ALA A 83 -19.61 -24.71 -4.10
C ALA A 83 -19.99 -24.46 -2.64
N GLY A 84 -19.28 -25.10 -1.72
CA GLY A 84 -19.31 -24.82 -0.28
C GLY A 84 -17.89 -24.74 0.26
N ILE A 85 -17.72 -24.05 1.39
CA ILE A 85 -16.43 -23.91 2.08
C ILE A 85 -16.46 -24.79 3.33
N ASP A 86 -15.58 -25.79 3.38
CA ASP A 86 -15.41 -26.70 4.52
C ASP A 86 -14.79 -25.98 5.73
N GLN A 87 -14.87 -26.61 6.90
CA GLN A 87 -14.27 -26.11 8.15
C GLN A 87 -12.76 -25.90 8.04
N ASP A 88 -12.09 -26.71 7.23
CA ASP A 88 -10.64 -26.65 6.99
C ASP A 88 -10.26 -25.58 5.94
N GLY A 89 -11.23 -24.77 5.48
CA GLY A 89 -11.04 -23.80 4.39
C GLY A 89 -10.93 -24.44 3.00
N GLY A 90 -11.16 -25.75 2.89
CA GLY A 90 -11.30 -26.45 1.61
C GLY A 90 -12.56 -26.02 0.86
N VAL A 91 -12.56 -26.14 -0.46
CA VAL A 91 -13.76 -25.98 -1.28
C VAL A 91 -14.31 -27.36 -1.67
N LEU A 92 -15.61 -27.53 -1.53
CA LEU A 92 -16.35 -28.66 -2.05
C LEU A 92 -17.24 -28.18 -3.19
N VAL A 93 -17.02 -28.68 -4.40
CA VAL A 93 -17.79 -28.33 -5.59
C VAL A 93 -18.60 -29.55 -6.03
N ASP A 94 -19.92 -29.42 -6.08
CA ASP A 94 -20.84 -30.36 -6.73
C ASP A 94 -21.11 -29.95 -8.18
N GLY A 95 -21.42 -30.93 -9.03
CA GLY A 95 -21.71 -30.73 -10.47
C GLY A 95 -20.47 -30.68 -11.37
N VAL A 96 -19.27 -30.69 -10.79
CA VAL A 96 -17.98 -30.69 -11.49
C VAL A 96 -17.13 -31.84 -10.94
N GLY A 97 -16.41 -32.57 -11.80
CA GLY A 97 -15.84 -33.88 -11.43
C GLY A 97 -15.01 -34.54 -12.54
N THR A 98 -14.66 -35.82 -12.33
CA THR A 98 -13.94 -36.65 -13.30
C THR A 98 -14.70 -36.81 -14.61
N ALA A 99 -16.05 -36.83 -14.59
CA ALA A 99 -16.87 -36.86 -15.79
C ALA A 99 -16.70 -35.59 -16.65
N ASN A 100 -16.29 -34.49 -16.03
CA ASN A 100 -16.01 -33.22 -16.68
C ASN A 100 -14.54 -33.06 -17.10
N GLY A 101 -13.69 -34.04 -16.78
CA GLY A 101 -12.26 -34.07 -17.10
C GLY A 101 -11.35 -33.48 -16.02
N VAL A 102 -11.89 -33.12 -14.85
CA VAL A 102 -11.09 -32.65 -13.70
C VAL A 102 -10.40 -33.84 -13.04
N ARG A 103 -9.11 -33.71 -12.75
CA ARG A 103 -8.29 -34.76 -12.14
C ARG A 103 -7.80 -34.33 -10.76
N GLN A 104 -7.36 -35.31 -9.99
CA GLN A 104 -6.62 -35.05 -8.76
C GLN A 104 -5.35 -34.25 -9.07
N GLU A 105 -4.98 -33.35 -8.17
CA GLU A 105 -3.86 -32.39 -8.29
C GLU A 105 -4.04 -31.25 -9.30
N ASP A 106 -5.12 -31.23 -10.09
CA ASP A 106 -5.45 -30.08 -10.95
C ASP A 106 -5.75 -28.84 -10.10
N VAL A 107 -5.52 -27.65 -10.66
CA VAL A 107 -5.91 -26.38 -10.04
C VAL A 107 -7.18 -25.88 -10.69
N ILE A 108 -8.23 -25.75 -9.89
CA ILE A 108 -9.50 -25.16 -10.32
C ILE A 108 -9.66 -23.75 -9.74
N TYR A 109 -10.33 -22.89 -10.49
CA TYR A 109 -10.58 -21.51 -10.14
C TYR A 109 -12.08 -21.32 -9.93
N VAL A 110 -12.46 -20.90 -8.73
CA VAL A 110 -13.86 -20.79 -8.32
C VAL A 110 -14.29 -19.33 -8.31
N PHE A 111 -15.43 -19.06 -8.94
CA PHE A 111 -16.04 -17.74 -9.03
C PHE A 111 -17.48 -17.80 -8.51
N ILE A 112 -17.89 -16.81 -7.73
CA ILE A 112 -19.26 -16.63 -7.28
C ILE A 112 -19.94 -15.69 -8.28
N PRO A 113 -20.95 -16.13 -9.05
CA PRO A 113 -21.70 -15.24 -9.91
C PRO A 113 -22.44 -14.19 -9.07
N GLY A 114 -22.38 -12.93 -9.50
CA GLY A 114 -23.13 -11.84 -8.89
C GLY A 114 -24.60 -11.82 -9.32
N GLN A 115 -25.36 -10.81 -8.89
CA GLN A 115 -26.75 -10.64 -9.29
C GLN A 115 -26.90 -10.40 -10.80
N ASP A 116 -25.94 -9.71 -11.40
CA ASP A 116 -25.84 -9.57 -12.85
C ASP A 116 -24.95 -10.67 -13.43
N ALA A 117 -25.40 -11.30 -14.51
CA ALA A 117 -24.68 -12.38 -15.21
C ALA A 117 -23.26 -12.00 -15.68
N ALA A 118 -22.99 -10.69 -15.81
CA ALA A 118 -21.70 -10.13 -16.19
C ALA A 118 -20.73 -9.93 -15.00
N THR A 119 -21.22 -10.00 -13.76
CA THR A 119 -20.42 -9.81 -12.56
C THR A 119 -20.11 -11.15 -11.90
N SER A 120 -18.87 -11.35 -11.48
CA SER A 120 -18.48 -12.53 -10.71
C SER A 120 -17.34 -12.19 -9.79
N THR A 121 -17.45 -12.61 -8.54
CA THR A 121 -16.39 -12.45 -7.53
C THR A 121 -15.48 -13.67 -7.59
N PHE A 122 -14.17 -13.45 -7.72
CA PHE A 122 -13.20 -14.53 -7.64
C PHE A 122 -13.04 -14.97 -6.19
N LEU A 123 -13.32 -16.24 -5.90
CA LEU A 123 -13.17 -16.80 -4.55
C LEU A 123 -11.73 -17.26 -4.31
N GLY A 124 -11.09 -17.86 -5.32
CA GLY A 124 -9.72 -18.33 -5.21
C GLY A 124 -9.38 -19.49 -6.14
N ALA A 125 -8.11 -19.87 -6.10
CA ALA A 125 -7.57 -21.05 -6.75
C ALA A 125 -7.50 -22.21 -5.75
N PHE A 126 -7.98 -23.39 -6.12
CA PHE A 126 -8.04 -24.56 -5.28
C PHE A 126 -7.38 -25.74 -5.98
N LYS A 127 -6.43 -26.38 -5.31
CA LYS A 127 -5.80 -27.60 -5.77
C LYS A 127 -6.69 -28.79 -5.39
N VAL A 128 -7.10 -29.56 -6.39
CA VAL A 128 -7.99 -30.70 -6.23
C VAL A 128 -7.30 -31.80 -5.43
N THR A 129 -7.85 -32.15 -4.28
CA THR A 129 -7.36 -33.25 -3.43
C THR A 129 -8.12 -34.54 -3.69
N GLU A 130 -9.41 -34.44 -4.03
CA GLU A 130 -10.28 -35.58 -4.35
C GLU A 130 -11.17 -35.22 -5.54
N ALA A 131 -11.31 -36.13 -6.49
CA ALA A 131 -12.18 -35.97 -7.66
C ALA A 131 -13.04 -37.23 -7.84
N ALA A 132 -14.35 -37.04 -7.89
CA ALA A 132 -15.37 -38.03 -8.21
C ALA A 132 -16.18 -37.56 -9.42
N ASP A 133 -17.10 -38.38 -9.96
CA ASP A 133 -17.76 -38.13 -11.25
C ASP A 133 -18.42 -36.76 -11.36
N ALA A 134 -19.11 -36.31 -10.32
CA ALA A 134 -19.78 -35.00 -10.27
C ALA A 134 -19.44 -34.21 -8.99
N ARG A 135 -18.31 -34.50 -8.36
CA ARG A 135 -17.88 -33.81 -7.14
C ARG A 135 -16.37 -33.66 -7.09
N VAL A 136 -15.91 -32.50 -6.68
CA VAL A 136 -14.50 -32.18 -6.47
C VAL A 136 -14.31 -31.57 -5.10
N ARG A 137 -13.33 -32.07 -4.36
CA ARG A 137 -12.84 -31.43 -3.14
C ARG A 137 -11.46 -30.86 -3.43
N GLY A 138 -11.24 -29.61 -3.05
CA GLY A 138 -9.97 -28.94 -3.24
C GLY A 138 -9.54 -28.20 -1.99
N ARG A 139 -8.23 -28.10 -1.80
CA ARG A 139 -7.61 -27.23 -0.79
C ARG A 139 -7.15 -25.93 -1.44
N PRO A 140 -7.13 -24.80 -0.73
CA PRO A 140 -6.60 -23.55 -1.25
C PRO A 140 -5.18 -23.74 -1.83
N HIS A 141 -4.96 -23.26 -3.05
CA HIS A 141 -3.64 -23.25 -3.72
C HIS A 141 -2.87 -21.95 -3.48
N TRP A 142 -3.32 -21.16 -2.53
CA TRP A 142 -2.77 -19.86 -2.17
C TRP A 142 -2.72 -19.77 -0.64
N ARG A 143 -2.02 -18.75 -0.13
CA ARG A 143 -1.88 -18.55 1.31
C ARG A 143 -3.15 -17.91 1.87
N VAL A 144 -4.00 -18.72 2.50
CA VAL A 144 -5.23 -18.26 3.17
C VAL A 144 -4.89 -17.40 4.38
N ARG A 145 -5.54 -16.24 4.48
CA ARG A 145 -5.41 -15.34 5.64
C ARG A 145 -6.60 -15.50 6.58
N GLN A 146 -6.44 -15.01 7.80
CA GLN A 146 -7.52 -15.01 8.77
C GLN A 146 -8.68 -14.14 8.25
N GLY A 147 -9.85 -14.74 8.02
CA GLY A 147 -11.04 -14.06 7.52
C GLY A 147 -11.30 -14.19 6.02
N ASP A 148 -10.35 -14.72 5.24
CA ASP A 148 -10.50 -14.86 3.77
C ASP A 148 -11.55 -15.90 3.37
N LEU A 149 -11.57 -17.03 4.08
CA LEU A 149 -12.50 -18.14 3.85
C LEU A 149 -13.26 -18.42 5.14
N ALA A 150 -14.41 -17.78 5.30
CA ALA A 150 -15.32 -18.12 6.38
C ALA A 150 -15.99 -19.48 6.05
N PRO A 151 -15.86 -20.50 6.92
CA PRO A 151 -16.53 -21.77 6.70
C PRO A 151 -18.03 -21.52 6.61
N THR A 152 -18.60 -21.87 5.47
CA THR A 152 -20.00 -21.58 5.17
C THR A 152 -20.71 -22.91 5.04
N ASN A 153 -21.62 -23.22 5.97
CA ASN A 153 -22.44 -24.44 5.93
C ASN A 153 -23.47 -24.42 4.78
N GLN A 154 -23.52 -23.35 3.99
CA GLN A 154 -24.42 -23.17 2.87
C GLN A 154 -23.66 -23.30 1.55
N LYS A 155 -24.23 -24.08 0.63
CA LYS A 155 -23.75 -24.14 -0.74
C LYS A 155 -24.29 -22.95 -1.52
N PHE A 156 -23.46 -22.39 -2.38
CA PHE A 156 -23.80 -21.29 -3.28
C PHE A 156 -23.53 -21.69 -4.72
N LEU A 157 -24.23 -21.05 -5.65
CA LEU A 157 -23.97 -21.24 -7.07
C LEU A 157 -22.53 -20.82 -7.38
N ALA A 158 -21.83 -21.64 -8.15
CA ALA A 158 -20.44 -21.39 -8.49
C ALA A 158 -20.24 -21.52 -10.00
N ARG A 159 -19.29 -20.74 -10.50
CA ARG A 159 -18.69 -20.91 -11.81
C ARG A 159 -17.28 -21.41 -11.61
N VAL A 160 -16.96 -22.58 -12.14
CA VAL A 160 -15.65 -23.21 -11.99
C VAL A 160 -14.92 -23.19 -13.31
N ARG A 161 -13.62 -22.87 -13.28
CA ARG A 161 -12.74 -22.88 -14.47
C ARG A 161 -11.53 -23.76 -14.19
N THR A 162 -11.05 -24.45 -15.22
CA THR A 162 -9.80 -25.23 -15.17
C THR A 162 -8.58 -24.37 -15.47
N LEU A 163 -8.75 -23.24 -16.16
CA LEU A 163 -7.67 -22.36 -16.55
C LEU A 163 -8.07 -20.88 -16.49
N VAL A 164 -7.12 -20.07 -16.03
CA VAL A 164 -7.17 -18.61 -16.10
C VAL A 164 -6.09 -18.15 -17.09
N PRO A 165 -6.40 -17.24 -18.03
CA PRO A 165 -5.43 -16.81 -19.02
C PRO A 165 -4.17 -16.22 -18.38
N PRO A 166 -2.98 -16.45 -18.96
CA PRO A 166 -1.71 -16.00 -18.39
C PRO A 166 -1.66 -14.50 -18.03
N ARG A 167 -2.35 -13.65 -18.81
CA ARG A 167 -2.42 -12.20 -18.54
C ARG A 167 -2.94 -11.87 -17.14
N TYR A 168 -3.93 -12.63 -16.66
CA TYR A 168 -4.51 -12.44 -15.33
C TYR A 168 -3.72 -13.16 -14.25
N GLN A 169 -2.98 -14.22 -14.59
CA GLN A 169 -2.09 -14.87 -13.63
C GLN A 169 -1.00 -13.91 -13.16
N ALA A 170 -0.42 -13.12 -14.07
CA ALA A 170 0.57 -12.10 -13.72
C ALA A 170 -0.04 -11.00 -12.82
N GLU A 171 -1.26 -10.57 -13.13
CA GLU A 171 -1.99 -9.58 -12.33
C GLU A 171 -2.33 -10.11 -10.93
N LEU A 172 -2.84 -11.35 -10.82
CA LEU A 172 -3.12 -12.00 -9.54
C LEU A 172 -1.86 -12.17 -8.69
N ALA A 173 -0.73 -12.56 -9.30
CA ALA A 173 0.55 -12.66 -8.61
C ALA A 173 1.04 -11.28 -8.11
N SER A 174 0.89 -10.23 -8.92
CA SER A 174 1.18 -8.86 -8.51
C SER A 174 0.30 -8.40 -7.34
N LEU A 175 -1.00 -8.68 -7.39
CA LEU A 175 -1.94 -8.33 -6.32
C LEU A 175 -1.61 -9.07 -5.02
N ASP A 176 -1.24 -10.35 -5.09
CA ASP A 176 -0.83 -11.11 -3.91
C ASP A 176 0.47 -10.56 -3.29
N GLN A 177 1.45 -10.18 -4.12
CA GLN A 177 2.67 -9.52 -3.66
C GLN A 177 2.38 -8.17 -3.01
N GLN A 178 1.50 -7.35 -3.59
CA GLN A 178 1.09 -6.08 -2.98
C GLN A 178 0.43 -6.30 -1.63
N LEU A 179 -0.44 -7.31 -1.54
CA LEU A 179 -1.13 -7.63 -0.30
C LEU A 179 -0.15 -8.13 0.77
N LEU A 180 0.84 -8.95 0.41
CA LEU A 180 1.93 -9.35 1.31
C LEU A 180 2.70 -8.15 1.87
N VAL A 181 3.01 -7.16 1.02
CA VAL A 181 3.70 -5.93 1.46
C VAL A 181 2.84 -5.14 2.44
N VAL A 182 1.53 -5.02 2.15
CA VAL A 182 0.59 -4.34 3.04
C VAL A 182 0.49 -5.06 4.39
N GLU A 183 0.38 -6.39 4.40
CA GLU A 183 0.37 -7.17 5.64
C GLU A 183 1.63 -6.96 6.46
N GLN A 184 2.80 -7.06 5.83
CA GLN A 184 4.06 -6.84 6.53
C GLN A 184 4.13 -5.43 7.11
N SER A 185 3.67 -4.42 6.36
CA SER A 185 3.60 -3.04 6.85
C SER A 185 2.64 -2.90 8.03
N TYR A 186 1.51 -3.59 8.01
CA TYR A 186 0.53 -3.58 9.08
C TYR A 186 1.08 -4.24 10.34
N THR A 187 1.69 -5.42 10.21
CA THR A 187 2.33 -6.11 11.34
C THR A 187 3.45 -5.26 11.96
N ASN A 188 4.28 -4.62 11.14
CA ASN A 188 5.31 -3.70 11.63
C ASN A 188 4.70 -2.50 12.36
N ALA A 189 3.66 -1.88 11.81
CA ALA A 189 2.98 -0.75 12.44
C ALA A 189 2.35 -1.12 13.79
N VAL A 190 1.80 -2.34 13.91
CA VAL A 190 1.28 -2.85 15.20
C VAL A 190 2.42 -3.04 16.20
N ALA A 191 3.53 -3.66 15.80
CA ALA A 191 4.69 -3.85 16.67
C ALA A 191 5.32 -2.51 17.11
N ASP A 192 5.43 -1.54 16.19
CA ASP A 192 5.93 -0.19 16.47
C ASP A 192 5.05 0.54 17.49
N LYS A 193 3.73 0.39 17.40
CA LYS A 193 2.79 0.97 18.37
C LYS A 193 3.04 0.44 19.77
N ASP A 194 3.21 -0.88 19.92
CA ASP A 194 3.46 -1.50 21.23
C ASP A 194 4.82 -1.06 21.79
N PHE A 195 5.84 -0.96 20.94
CA PHE A 195 7.15 -0.44 21.32
C PHE A 195 7.08 1.02 21.77
N LEU A 196 6.36 1.89 21.05
CA LEU A 196 6.19 3.29 21.41
C LEU A 196 5.42 3.45 22.73
N ALA A 197 4.41 2.60 22.99
CA ALA A 197 3.71 2.60 24.27
C ALA A 197 4.66 2.25 25.43
N GLN A 198 5.49 1.21 25.28
CA GLN A 198 6.49 0.85 26.29
C GLN A 198 7.53 1.96 26.50
N LEU A 199 7.97 2.61 25.42
CA LEU A 199 8.92 3.72 25.50
C LEU A 199 8.30 4.92 26.22
N GLN A 200 7.04 5.22 25.95
CA GLN A 200 6.28 6.27 26.62
C GLN A 200 6.16 5.99 28.12
N ASP A 201 5.82 4.75 28.51
CA ASP A 201 5.72 4.35 29.92
C ASP A 201 7.07 4.52 30.65
N ARG A 202 8.17 4.05 30.04
CA ARG A 202 9.52 4.25 30.60
C ARG A 202 9.90 5.71 30.72
N THR A 203 9.55 6.52 29.73
CA THR A 203 9.84 7.95 29.74
C THR A 203 9.04 8.66 30.84
N ASN A 204 7.78 8.29 31.03
CA ASN A 204 6.95 8.82 32.11
C ASN A 204 7.51 8.47 33.49
N LEU A 205 8.01 7.24 33.68
CA LEU A 205 8.69 6.84 34.91
C LEU A 205 9.95 7.68 35.15
N LEU A 206 10.81 7.86 34.14
CA LEU A 206 12.00 8.70 34.26
C LEU A 206 11.66 10.16 34.58
N ILE A 207 10.62 10.72 33.97
CA ILE A 207 10.15 12.08 34.27
C ILE A 207 9.65 12.14 35.71
N ALA A 208 8.89 11.14 36.17
CA ALA A 208 8.41 11.07 37.55
C ALA A 208 9.58 10.99 38.55
N ASP A 209 10.57 10.15 38.29
CA ASP A 209 11.78 10.02 39.11
C ASP A 209 12.57 11.33 39.16
N ARG A 210 12.75 12.00 38.01
CA ARG A 210 13.41 13.32 37.96
C ARG A 210 12.63 14.40 38.70
N ASN A 211 11.31 14.38 38.60
CA ASN A 211 10.47 15.30 39.36
C ASN A 211 10.58 15.06 40.87
N LYS A 212 10.68 13.79 41.30
CA LYS A 212 10.96 13.41 42.69
C LYS A 212 12.34 13.87 43.14
N GLU A 213 13.38 13.70 42.32
CA GLU A 213 14.72 14.20 42.63
C GLU A 213 14.76 15.74 42.79
N LEU A 214 14.08 16.46 41.90
CA LEU A 214 14.10 17.93 41.88
C LEU A 214 13.26 18.55 43.00
N ASN A 215 12.03 18.05 43.19
CA ASN A 215 11.04 18.64 44.10
C ASN A 215 10.94 17.92 45.45
N GLY A 216 11.61 16.79 45.60
CA GLY A 216 11.52 15.92 46.77
C GLY A 216 10.48 14.82 46.56
N ASP A 217 10.73 13.69 47.23
CA ASP A 217 9.77 12.59 47.27
C ASP A 217 9.07 12.57 48.63
N PRO A 218 7.75 12.87 48.70
CA PRO A 218 7.01 12.84 49.96
C PRO A 218 6.96 11.43 50.55
N ASP A 219 7.11 10.38 49.72
CA ASP A 219 7.13 8.98 50.17
C ASP A 219 8.39 8.66 50.99
N LEU A 220 9.44 9.48 50.89
CA LEU A 220 10.70 9.31 51.62
C LEU A 220 10.75 10.04 52.97
N ALA A 221 9.68 10.73 53.37
CA ALA A 221 9.66 11.56 54.59
C ALA A 221 10.05 10.76 55.85
N ASP A 222 9.49 9.56 56.00
CA ASP A 222 9.68 8.67 57.15
C ASP A 222 10.89 7.74 57.01
N HIS A 223 11.60 7.79 55.88
CA HIS A 223 12.76 6.94 55.63
C HIS A 223 14.05 7.59 56.13
N GLU A 224 15.01 6.77 56.59
CA GLU A 224 16.33 7.23 57.03
C GLU A 224 17.25 7.48 55.83
N VAL A 225 16.84 8.43 54.98
CA VAL A 225 17.58 8.89 53.81
C VAL A 225 18.01 10.34 53.99
N PRO A 226 19.08 10.81 53.30
CA PRO A 226 19.50 12.20 53.36
C PRO A 226 18.35 13.17 53.04
N ASP A 227 18.24 14.24 53.81
CA ASP A 227 17.16 15.23 53.70
C ASP A 227 17.01 15.78 52.28
N VAL A 228 18.11 15.89 51.53
CA VAL A 228 18.14 16.32 50.12
C VAL A 228 17.15 15.53 49.24
N TYR A 229 16.99 14.23 49.47
CA TYR A 229 16.05 13.40 48.71
C TYR A 229 14.59 13.56 49.19
N LYS A 230 14.38 14.02 50.42
CA LYS A 230 13.05 14.25 51.01
C LYS A 230 12.46 15.59 50.56
N VAL A 231 13.24 16.66 50.66
CA VAL A 231 12.81 18.02 50.30
C VAL A 231 13.10 18.39 48.85
N GLY A 232 13.97 17.63 48.19
CA GLY A 232 14.38 17.85 46.81
C GLY A 232 15.63 18.71 46.67
N LEU A 233 16.29 18.53 45.53
CA LEU A 233 17.49 19.30 45.17
C LEU A 233 17.23 20.81 45.21
N LEU A 234 16.09 21.28 44.67
CA LEU A 234 15.80 22.71 44.60
C LEU A 234 15.69 23.36 45.98
N ALA A 235 14.93 22.75 46.90
CA ALA A 235 14.79 23.27 48.25
C ALA A 235 16.10 23.16 49.05
N SER A 236 16.87 22.09 48.84
CA SER A 236 18.18 21.93 49.50
C SER A 236 19.18 23.01 49.07
N ILE A 237 19.22 23.36 47.78
CA ILE A 237 20.08 24.43 47.25
C ILE A 237 19.65 25.77 47.85
N ALA A 238 18.35 26.07 47.85
CA ALA A 238 17.83 27.32 48.43
C ALA A 238 18.24 27.48 49.91
N LYS A 239 18.12 26.40 50.70
CA LYS A 239 18.55 26.40 52.11
C LYS A 239 20.06 26.63 52.26
N GLU A 240 20.87 25.97 51.45
CA GLU A 240 22.33 26.13 51.50
C GLU A 240 22.75 27.55 51.08
N GLU A 241 22.05 28.16 50.13
CA GLU A 241 22.25 29.56 49.74
C GLU A 241 21.88 30.53 50.86
N GLU A 242 20.80 30.27 51.61
CA GLU A 242 20.45 31.06 52.80
C GLU A 242 21.53 30.98 53.88
N VAL A 243 22.03 29.77 54.17
CA VAL A 243 23.12 29.56 55.14
C VAL A 243 24.39 30.30 54.69
N ARG A 244 24.75 30.18 53.40
CA ARG A 244 25.88 30.89 52.82
C ARG A 244 25.72 32.41 52.95
N ASN A 245 24.54 32.94 52.64
CA ASN A 245 24.26 34.37 52.74
C ASN A 245 24.35 34.88 54.18
N ALA A 246 23.84 34.11 55.15
CA ALA A 246 23.96 34.44 56.57
C ALA A 246 25.43 34.46 57.03
N ALA A 247 26.22 33.46 56.63
CA ALA A 247 27.64 33.39 56.96
C ALA A 247 28.44 34.56 56.35
N LEU A 248 28.12 34.98 55.12
CA LEU A 248 28.73 36.15 54.48
C LEU A 248 28.39 37.43 55.24
N LEU A 249 27.14 37.60 55.68
CA LEU A 249 26.73 38.76 56.49
C LEU A 249 27.45 38.80 57.84
N GLU A 250 27.60 37.65 58.51
CA GLU A 250 28.34 37.56 59.77
C GLU A 250 29.83 37.90 59.56
N GLY A 251 30.45 37.35 58.50
CA GLY A 251 31.83 37.68 58.11
C GLY A 251 32.03 39.17 57.89
N ASP A 252 31.11 39.83 57.18
CA ASP A 252 31.13 41.27 56.97
C ASP A 252 31.01 42.06 58.28
N GLN A 253 30.13 41.63 59.20
CA GLN A 253 29.99 42.27 60.51
C GLN A 253 31.27 42.15 61.33
N LEU A 254 31.91 40.97 61.33
CA LEU A 254 33.17 40.73 62.01
C LEU A 254 34.29 41.60 61.42
N LEU A 255 34.39 41.71 60.09
CA LEU A 255 35.35 42.59 59.43
C LEU A 255 35.13 44.06 59.82
N ARG A 256 33.87 44.54 59.83
CA ARG A 256 33.55 45.90 60.27
C ARG A 256 33.92 46.13 61.74
N ARG A 257 33.69 45.14 62.62
CA ARG A 257 34.10 45.21 64.03
C ARG A 257 35.62 45.26 64.17
N LEU A 258 36.34 44.42 63.45
CA LEU A 258 37.81 44.37 63.44
C LEU A 258 38.40 45.70 62.95
N LEU A 259 37.83 46.28 61.88
CA LEU A 259 38.25 47.58 61.38
C LEU A 259 38.03 48.68 62.43
N LYS A 260 36.88 48.70 63.10
CA LYS A 260 36.60 49.65 64.19
C LYS A 260 37.56 49.47 65.37
N THR A 261 37.79 48.25 65.83
CA THR A 261 38.70 47.99 66.95
C THR A 261 40.13 48.38 66.61
N ARG A 262 40.57 48.12 65.37
CA ARG A 262 41.86 48.60 64.87
C ARG A 262 41.95 50.12 64.88
N GLN A 263 40.95 50.82 64.33
CA GLN A 263 40.90 52.29 64.33
C GLN A 263 40.93 52.87 65.76
N THR A 264 40.21 52.26 66.70
CA THR A 264 40.25 52.69 68.12
C THR A 264 41.60 52.43 68.78
N LEU A 265 42.27 51.35 68.42
CA LEU A 265 43.60 51.05 68.94
C LEU A 265 44.62 52.05 68.40
N GLU A 266 44.58 52.33 67.09
CA GLU A 266 45.40 53.37 66.46
C GLU A 266 45.18 54.74 67.12
N SER A 267 43.92 55.14 67.35
CA SER A 267 43.62 56.42 68.02
C SER A 267 44.07 56.46 69.49
N LEU A 268 43.97 55.35 70.23
CA LEU A 268 44.50 55.23 71.59
C LEU A 268 46.04 55.30 71.64
N ILE A 269 46.72 54.67 70.67
CA ILE A 269 48.19 54.78 70.54
C ILE A 269 48.56 56.24 70.30
N ASP A 270 47.89 56.91 69.38
CA ASP A 270 48.17 58.31 69.06
C ASP A 270 47.86 59.23 70.25
N SER A 271 46.78 58.97 70.99
CA SER A 271 46.44 59.71 72.22
C SER A 271 47.47 59.51 73.33
N ASN A 272 47.96 58.28 73.53
CA ASN A 272 49.05 58.00 74.48
C ASN A 272 50.36 58.66 74.06
N ARG A 273 50.67 58.70 72.75
CA ARG A 273 51.82 59.45 72.23
C ARG A 273 51.71 60.95 72.50
N GLU A 274 50.52 61.53 72.39
CA GLU A 274 50.31 62.93 72.75
C GLU A 274 50.42 63.15 74.26
N LEU A 275 49.79 62.31 75.09
CA LEU A 275 49.87 62.43 76.56
C LEU A 275 51.31 62.27 77.09
N THR A 276 52.09 61.35 76.52
CA THR A 276 53.51 61.19 76.90
C THR A 276 54.36 62.43 76.60
N LYS A 277 54.01 63.22 75.57
CA LYS A 277 54.63 64.53 75.34
C LYS A 277 54.30 65.56 76.42
N THR A 278 53.15 65.43 77.09
CA THR A 278 52.67 66.37 78.12
C THR A 278 53.15 66.04 79.55
N LEU A 279 53.68 64.84 79.77
CA LEU A 279 54.26 64.49 81.07
C LEU A 279 55.55 65.29 81.31
N PRO A 280 55.82 65.73 82.55
CA PRO A 280 57.05 66.44 82.89
C PRO A 280 58.24 65.55 82.54
N GLN A 281 59.02 65.98 81.55
CA GLN A 281 60.26 65.31 81.20
C GLN A 281 61.16 65.29 82.43
N PRO A 282 61.79 64.16 82.79
CA PRO A 282 62.80 64.16 83.83
C PRO A 282 63.84 65.22 83.48
N PRO A 283 64.31 66.01 84.48
CA PRO A 283 65.26 67.09 84.22
C PRO A 283 66.43 66.52 83.44
N ALA A 284 66.69 67.12 82.27
CA ALA A 284 67.76 66.71 81.38
C ALA A 284 69.03 66.55 82.21
N THR A 285 69.50 65.31 82.34
CA THR A 285 70.78 65.03 82.99
C THR A 285 71.82 65.78 82.16
N PRO A 286 72.53 66.77 82.71
CA PRO A 286 73.48 67.54 81.93
C PRO A 286 74.58 66.60 81.43
N ALA A 287 74.73 66.56 80.11
CA ALA A 287 75.85 65.90 79.46
C ALA A 287 77.14 66.56 79.94
N THR A 288 77.86 65.89 80.84
CA THR A 288 79.24 66.22 81.19
C THR A 288 80.07 65.00 80.81
N VAL A 289 80.44 64.96 79.52
CA VAL A 289 81.82 65.07 79.03
C VAL A 289 82.68 63.90 79.49
N GLY A 290 82.97 63.00 78.55
CA GLY A 290 84.01 62.00 78.70
C GLY A 290 85.35 62.66 79.03
N VAL A 291 85.96 62.19 80.10
CA VAL A 291 87.40 62.32 80.32
C VAL A 291 88.02 61.01 79.87
N ASN A 292 88.71 61.08 78.73
CA ASN A 292 89.75 60.12 78.36
C ASN A 292 90.85 60.13 79.43
N SER A 293 91.12 58.98 80.05
CA SER A 293 92.49 58.61 80.47
C SER A 293 92.59 57.16 80.97
N ARG A 294 93.26 56.35 80.14
CA ARG A 294 93.98 55.08 80.39
C ARG A 294 93.19 53.82 80.70
#